data_AF-A0A517MH52-F1
#
_entry.id   AF-A0A517MH52-F1
#
_cell.length_a   1.000
_cell.length_b   1.000
_cell.length_c   1.000
_cell.angle_alpha   90.00
_cell.angle_beta   90.00
_cell.angle_gamma   90.00
#
_symmetry.space_group_name_H-M   'P 1'
#
loop_
_entity.id
_entity.type
_entity.pdbx_description
1 polymer ?
#
loop_
_entity_poly.entity_id
_entity_poly.type
_entity_poly.pdbx_seq_one_letter_code
_entity_poly.pdbx_strand_id
1 'polypeptide(L)'
;MMRTIQLAVACVAMLAFTAGQVQAGIITTTTTWDGTSSISSFGELNSATYGQTFLVSGSDDVLDSWTFFLNDSQDPDFVDFAFYVMDWDAGTTRATGSVLYQSAAVSTSNNGGFGGMEAFTFNTGGLQLTSGNDYIAFVSATGLFDGSNGTASAGSLLDESVYADGSFFWQNNGNTAGTWDTQGWSSNGNFGDLAFTATFSESGISPVPEPSSLALFGFGACVAGAGAARRRRREKQQETTA
;
A
#
# COMPACT_ATOMS: atom_id res chain seq x y z
N MET A 1 -28.99 52.55 23.98
CA MET A 1 -27.75 52.51 23.17
C MET A 1 -26.83 51.45 23.73
N MET A 2 -26.92 50.23 23.20
CA MET A 2 -26.09 49.05 23.53
C MET A 2 -26.46 48.01 22.47
N ARG A 3 -25.50 47.21 21.97
CA ARG A 3 -25.65 46.03 21.07
C ARG A 3 -25.20 46.12 19.60
N THR A 4 -24.15 46.85 19.24
CA THR A 4 -23.61 46.75 17.85
C THR A 4 -22.12 46.44 17.73
N ILE A 5 -21.43 46.15 18.83
CA ILE A 5 -20.00 45.80 18.82
C ILE A 5 -19.82 44.32 19.20
N GLN A 6 -20.27 43.40 18.35
CA GLN A 6 -19.94 41.97 18.48
C GLN A 6 -19.68 41.24 17.16
N LEU A 7 -19.75 41.90 15.99
CA LEU A 7 -19.68 41.20 14.69
C LEU A 7 -18.32 41.27 13.97
N ALA A 8 -17.28 41.86 14.57
CA ALA A 8 -15.99 42.05 13.90
C ALA A 8 -14.90 41.00 14.22
N VAL A 9 -15.20 39.98 15.03
CA VAL A 9 -14.18 39.02 15.52
C VAL A 9 -14.30 37.62 14.88
N ALA A 10 -15.34 37.34 14.10
CA ALA A 10 -15.60 35.96 13.65
C ALA A 10 -14.88 35.52 12.34
N CYS A 11 -14.25 36.41 11.57
CA CYS A 11 -13.77 36.07 10.22
C CYS A 11 -12.25 35.92 10.05
N VAL A 12 -11.44 36.18 11.08
CA VAL A 12 -9.96 36.07 10.98
C VAL A 12 -9.43 34.76 11.58
N ALA A 13 -10.27 33.95 12.23
CA ALA A 13 -9.86 32.71 12.87
C ALA A 13 -9.88 31.46 11.95
N MET A 14 -10.11 31.60 10.64
CA MET A 14 -10.35 30.47 9.74
C MET A 14 -9.31 30.35 8.60
N LEU A 15 -8.04 30.65 8.88
CA LEU A 15 -6.93 30.45 7.92
C LEU A 15 -5.71 29.78 8.59
N ALA A 16 -5.98 28.71 9.34
CA ALA A 16 -4.98 27.70 9.62
C ALA A 16 -5.53 26.37 9.08
N PHE A 17 -5.61 26.25 7.75
CA PHE A 17 -5.59 24.91 7.16
C PHE A 17 -4.19 24.35 7.44
N THR A 18 -4.11 23.56 8.49
CA THR A 18 -3.01 22.63 8.71
C THR A 18 -2.91 21.80 7.44
N ALA A 19 -1.84 21.96 6.66
CA ALA A 19 -1.43 20.93 5.74
C ALA A 19 -1.20 19.68 6.60
N GLY A 20 -2.14 18.74 6.55
CA GLY A 20 -1.96 17.45 7.20
C GLY A 20 -0.69 16.85 6.65
N GLN A 21 0.26 16.53 7.53
CA GLN A 21 1.35 15.65 7.17
C GLN A 21 0.69 14.34 6.74
N VAL A 22 0.82 13.97 5.47
CA VAL A 22 0.40 12.66 4.97
C VAL A 22 1.27 11.65 5.70
N GLN A 23 0.63 10.83 6.53
CA GLN A 23 1.28 9.69 7.15
C GLN A 23 1.36 8.61 6.07
N ALA A 24 2.58 8.13 5.78
CA ALA A 24 2.84 6.99 4.91
C ALA A 24 1.83 5.86 5.17
N GLY A 25 1.16 5.40 4.11
CA GLY A 25 0.23 4.28 4.17
C GLY A 25 0.95 3.00 4.57
N ILE A 26 0.51 2.34 5.65
CA ILE A 26 1.05 1.04 6.06
C ILE A 26 -0.06 0.00 5.95
N ILE A 27 0.20 -1.06 5.20
CA ILE A 27 -0.62 -2.27 5.18
C ILE A 27 0.12 -3.34 5.98
N THR A 28 -0.50 -3.89 7.02
CA THR A 28 0.15 -4.92 7.84
C THR A 28 -0.84 -5.92 8.39
N THR A 29 -0.48 -7.19 8.30
CA THR A 29 -1.21 -8.32 8.93
C THR A 29 -0.49 -8.82 10.20
N THR A 30 0.74 -8.35 10.44
CA THR A 30 1.57 -8.81 11.58
C THR A 30 0.99 -8.47 12.95
N THR A 31 0.11 -7.49 13.04
CA THR A 31 -0.50 -7.07 14.33
C THR A 31 -1.45 -8.10 14.92
N THR A 32 -2.01 -8.99 14.08
CA THR A 32 -2.92 -10.08 14.46
C THR A 32 -2.28 -11.46 14.34
N TRP A 33 -1.07 -11.54 13.80
CA TRP A 33 -0.31 -12.78 13.69
C TRP A 33 0.35 -13.14 15.02
N ASP A 34 0.41 -14.43 15.35
CA ASP A 34 0.96 -14.94 16.62
C ASP A 34 2.50 -15.07 16.61
N GLY A 35 3.15 -14.77 15.47
CA GLY A 35 4.60 -14.89 15.28
C GLY A 35 5.11 -16.31 15.01
N THR A 36 4.22 -17.31 14.92
CA THR A 36 4.60 -18.73 14.80
C THR A 36 3.78 -19.52 13.76
N SER A 37 2.52 -19.15 13.56
CA SER A 37 1.62 -19.74 12.56
C SER A 37 2.20 -19.54 11.17
N SER A 38 2.16 -20.59 10.35
CA SER A 38 2.90 -20.62 9.10
C SER A 38 2.37 -21.64 8.11
N ILE A 39 2.80 -21.48 6.86
CA ILE A 39 2.53 -22.37 5.74
C ILE A 39 3.86 -22.95 5.27
N SER A 40 3.85 -24.24 4.96
CA SER A 40 5.01 -24.96 4.45
C SER A 40 4.59 -25.94 3.34
N SER A 41 5.47 -26.32 2.43
CA SER A 41 6.88 -25.90 2.29
C SER A 41 7.04 -24.79 1.26
N PHE A 42 8.00 -23.88 1.49
CA PHE A 42 8.53 -22.92 0.51
C PHE A 42 9.97 -23.29 0.15
N GLY A 43 10.34 -23.22 -1.13
CA GLY A 43 11.69 -23.51 -1.61
C GLY A 43 11.78 -24.73 -2.52
N GLU A 44 12.89 -25.46 -2.43
CA GLU A 44 13.17 -26.62 -3.28
C GLU A 44 12.29 -27.83 -2.89
N LEU A 45 11.94 -28.73 -3.82
CA LEU A 45 12.16 -28.69 -5.27
C LEU A 45 10.94 -28.17 -6.06
N ASN A 46 9.84 -27.82 -5.39
CA ASN A 46 8.56 -27.63 -6.08
C ASN A 46 7.80 -26.36 -5.70
N SER A 47 7.46 -26.18 -4.43
CA SER A 47 6.69 -25.03 -3.93
C SER A 47 7.55 -23.78 -3.84
N ALA A 48 8.02 -23.32 -5.00
CA ALA A 48 9.09 -22.35 -5.12
C ALA A 48 8.61 -20.90 -5.03
N THR A 49 7.31 -20.62 -5.15
CA THR A 49 6.79 -19.25 -5.25
C THR A 49 5.57 -19.05 -4.36
N TYR A 50 5.66 -18.14 -3.39
CA TYR A 50 4.59 -17.75 -2.47
C TYR A 50 4.36 -16.23 -2.57
N GLY A 51 3.11 -15.80 -2.67
CA GLY A 51 2.75 -14.40 -2.85
C GLY A 51 1.48 -13.97 -2.13
N GLN A 52 1.38 -12.68 -1.88
CA GLN A 52 0.22 -12.02 -1.35
C GLN A 52 -0.23 -10.96 -2.36
N THR A 53 -1.50 -11.01 -2.76
CA THR A 53 -2.08 -9.92 -3.56
C THR A 53 -2.44 -8.74 -2.67
N PHE A 54 -2.44 -7.54 -3.24
CA PHE A 54 -2.83 -6.32 -2.56
C PHE A 54 -3.39 -5.29 -3.55
N LEU A 55 -4.35 -4.50 -3.08
CA LEU A 55 -4.90 -3.36 -3.81
C LEU A 55 -4.13 -2.08 -3.43
N VAL A 56 -3.67 -1.34 -4.42
CA VAL A 56 -3.18 0.04 -4.19
C VAL A 56 -4.40 0.96 -4.15
N SER A 57 -4.61 1.67 -3.04
CA SER A 57 -5.76 2.54 -2.85
C SER A 57 -5.37 3.93 -2.37
N GLY A 58 -6.17 4.94 -2.69
CA GLY A 58 -5.92 6.32 -2.27
C GLY A 58 -4.77 6.98 -3.04
N SER A 59 -4.06 7.89 -2.38
CA SER A 59 -2.91 8.62 -2.95
C SER A 59 -1.55 8.03 -2.56
N ASP A 60 -1.50 7.06 -1.63
CA ASP A 60 -0.30 6.33 -1.26
C ASP A 60 0.00 5.23 -2.31
N ASP A 61 0.52 5.65 -3.47
CA ASP A 61 0.71 4.80 -4.65
C ASP A 61 2.18 4.49 -4.95
N VAL A 62 3.11 4.86 -4.07
CA VAL A 62 4.53 4.51 -4.15
C VAL A 62 4.83 3.44 -3.10
N LEU A 63 5.04 2.19 -3.51
CA LEU A 63 5.48 1.13 -2.61
C LEU A 63 6.95 1.38 -2.26
N ASP A 64 7.28 1.61 -0.99
CA ASP A 64 8.65 1.87 -0.50
C ASP A 64 9.37 0.61 -0.04
N SER A 65 8.64 -0.27 0.66
CA SER A 65 9.20 -1.51 1.19
C SER A 65 8.15 -2.58 1.41
N TRP A 66 8.57 -3.84 1.26
CA TRP A 66 7.77 -5.01 1.61
C TRP A 66 8.55 -5.92 2.57
N THR A 67 7.89 -6.45 3.59
CA THR A 67 8.48 -7.41 4.54
C THR A 67 7.70 -8.71 4.56
N PHE A 68 8.41 -9.83 4.36
CA PHE A 68 7.92 -11.20 4.60
C PHE A 68 8.61 -11.81 5.81
N PHE A 69 8.00 -12.86 6.36
CA PHE A 69 8.57 -13.64 7.46
C PHE A 69 8.75 -15.08 7.00
N LEU A 70 9.99 -15.56 6.99
CA LEU A 70 10.30 -16.95 6.63
C LEU A 70 11.10 -17.61 7.75
N ASN A 71 10.97 -18.92 7.89
CA ASN A 71 11.81 -19.71 8.78
C ASN A 71 12.24 -20.98 8.05
N ASP A 72 13.54 -21.18 7.87
CA ASP A 72 14.07 -22.41 7.29
C ASP A 72 13.76 -23.61 8.19
N SER A 73 13.76 -24.80 7.61
CA SER A 73 13.36 -26.03 8.30
C SER A 73 14.37 -27.17 8.15
N GLN A 74 15.47 -26.92 7.43
CA GLN A 74 16.54 -27.89 7.18
C GLN A 74 17.88 -27.27 7.58
N ASP A 75 18.75 -28.09 8.15
CA ASP A 75 20.16 -27.79 8.44
C ASP A 75 20.95 -28.97 7.84
N PRO A 76 21.90 -28.75 6.92
CA PRO A 76 22.66 -27.51 6.70
C PRO A 76 22.27 -26.71 5.47
N ASP A 77 21.00 -26.73 5.06
CA ASP A 77 20.59 -26.13 3.79
C ASP A 77 19.66 -24.92 3.96
N PHE A 78 19.96 -23.83 3.26
CA PHE A 78 19.17 -22.60 3.25
C PHE A 78 18.26 -22.53 2.02
N VAL A 79 17.32 -21.60 2.03
CA VAL A 79 16.55 -21.26 0.83
C VAL A 79 17.11 -19.96 0.27
N ASP A 80 17.62 -20.01 -0.96
CA ASP A 80 17.90 -18.82 -1.77
C ASP A 80 16.63 -18.36 -2.49
N PHE A 81 16.32 -17.07 -2.38
CA PHE A 81 15.12 -16.50 -2.99
C PHE A 81 15.30 -15.02 -3.32
N ALA A 82 14.42 -14.49 -4.16
CA ALA A 82 14.28 -13.06 -4.42
C ALA A 82 12.83 -12.61 -4.27
N PHE A 83 12.64 -11.32 -4.04
CA PHE A 83 11.35 -10.66 -3.96
C PHE A 83 10.97 -10.01 -5.29
N TYR A 84 9.69 -10.08 -5.63
CA TYR A 84 9.13 -9.61 -6.88
C TYR A 84 7.80 -8.89 -6.68
N VAL A 85 7.51 -7.95 -7.58
CA VAL A 85 6.18 -7.31 -7.71
C VAL A 85 5.72 -7.37 -9.16
N MET A 86 4.48 -7.77 -9.39
CA MET A 86 3.83 -7.83 -10.72
C MET A 86 2.37 -7.38 -10.64
N ASP A 87 1.79 -6.99 -11.79
CA ASP A 87 0.35 -6.78 -11.91
C ASP A 87 -0.40 -8.10 -11.66
N TRP A 88 -1.61 -8.03 -11.10
CA TRP A 88 -2.42 -9.21 -10.79
C TRP A 88 -3.75 -9.21 -11.55
N ASP A 89 -4.09 -10.35 -12.17
CA ASP A 89 -5.41 -10.58 -12.75
C ASP A 89 -6.19 -11.57 -11.87
N ALA A 90 -7.12 -11.05 -11.06
CA ALA A 90 -7.97 -11.85 -10.20
C ALA A 90 -8.92 -12.79 -10.98
N GLY A 91 -9.26 -12.47 -12.23
CA GLY A 91 -10.13 -13.28 -13.07
C GLY A 91 -9.47 -14.57 -13.56
N THR A 92 -8.15 -14.55 -13.75
CA THR A 92 -7.35 -15.73 -14.15
C THR A 92 -6.40 -16.23 -13.05
N THR A 93 -6.48 -15.62 -11.87
CA THR A 93 -5.66 -15.87 -10.68
C THR A 93 -4.16 -15.99 -11.00
N ARG A 94 -3.61 -15.05 -11.78
CA ARG A 94 -2.18 -15.05 -12.11
C ARG A 94 -1.59 -13.66 -12.18
N ALA A 95 -0.26 -13.61 -12.05
CA ALA A 95 0.49 -12.42 -12.39
C ALA A 95 0.34 -12.12 -13.88
N THR A 96 0.45 -10.85 -14.26
CA THR A 96 0.40 -10.42 -15.65
C THR A 96 1.44 -9.34 -15.91
N GLY A 97 1.72 -9.08 -17.19
CA GLY A 97 2.71 -8.08 -17.58
C GLY A 97 4.14 -8.49 -17.25
N SER A 98 5.04 -7.50 -17.24
CA SER A 98 6.44 -7.69 -16.85
C SER A 98 6.62 -7.58 -15.34
N VAL A 99 7.70 -8.16 -14.83
CA VAL A 99 8.20 -7.88 -13.47
C VAL A 99 8.41 -6.37 -13.29
N LEU A 100 7.67 -5.78 -12.34
CA LEU A 100 7.74 -4.35 -12.03
C LEU A 100 8.91 -4.04 -11.09
N TYR A 101 9.22 -4.98 -10.20
CA TYR A 101 10.36 -4.92 -9.30
C TYR A 101 10.92 -6.32 -9.05
N GLN A 102 12.24 -6.42 -8.93
CA GLN A 102 12.96 -7.60 -8.48
C GLN A 102 14.09 -7.18 -7.53
N SER A 103 14.19 -7.82 -6.37
CA SER A 103 15.32 -7.64 -5.46
C SER A 103 16.56 -8.42 -5.90
N ALA A 104 17.70 -8.13 -5.26
CA ALA A 104 18.80 -9.11 -5.24
C ALA A 104 18.36 -10.40 -4.52
N ALA A 105 19.02 -11.51 -4.84
CA ALA A 105 18.82 -12.76 -4.11
C ALA A 105 19.32 -12.63 -2.67
N VAL A 106 18.61 -13.28 -1.75
CA VAL A 106 18.94 -13.40 -0.33
C VAL A 106 18.75 -14.85 0.10
N SER A 107 19.32 -15.20 1.25
CA SER A 107 19.26 -16.55 1.80
C SER A 107 18.68 -16.51 3.21
N THR A 108 17.97 -17.57 3.60
CA THR A 108 17.64 -17.80 5.03
C THR A 108 18.90 -18.04 5.86
N SER A 109 18.81 -17.91 7.19
CA SER A 109 20.00 -17.97 8.06
C SER A 109 20.64 -19.36 8.23
N ASN A 110 20.06 -20.41 7.63
CA ASN A 110 20.53 -21.79 7.70
C ASN A 110 20.67 -22.29 9.14
N ASN A 111 19.63 -22.07 9.94
CA ASN A 111 19.63 -22.43 11.36
C ASN A 111 18.68 -23.60 11.66
N GLY A 112 18.14 -24.28 10.65
CA GLY A 112 17.24 -25.42 10.84
C GLY A 112 15.94 -25.04 11.57
N GLY A 113 15.57 -23.77 11.52
CA GLY A 113 14.38 -23.23 12.16
C GLY A 113 14.53 -22.87 13.64
N PHE A 114 15.70 -23.05 14.24
CA PHE A 114 15.96 -22.77 15.67
C PHE A 114 15.90 -21.27 16.02
N GLY A 115 16.05 -20.37 15.04
CA GLY A 115 15.93 -18.92 15.23
C GLY A 115 14.49 -18.41 15.24
N GLY A 116 13.52 -19.24 14.81
CA GLY A 116 12.16 -18.81 14.55
C GLY A 116 12.04 -17.92 13.31
N MET A 117 10.89 -17.26 13.17
CA MET A 117 10.59 -16.45 11.99
C MET A 117 11.55 -15.28 11.79
N GLU A 118 12.23 -15.26 10.65
CA GLU A 118 13.13 -14.21 10.22
C GLU A 118 12.38 -13.19 9.34
N ALA A 119 12.58 -11.91 9.61
CA ALA A 119 12.00 -10.83 8.80
C ALA A 119 12.92 -10.49 7.62
N PHE A 120 12.38 -10.55 6.40
CA PHE A 120 13.05 -10.14 5.17
C PHE A 120 12.39 -8.90 4.60
N THR A 121 13.03 -7.74 4.80
CA THR A 121 12.56 -6.45 4.29
C THR A 121 13.26 -6.09 2.98
N PHE A 122 12.48 -5.88 1.94
CA PHE A 122 12.91 -5.48 0.61
C PHE A 122 12.55 -4.03 0.35
N ASN A 123 13.57 -3.18 0.20
CA ASN A 123 13.37 -1.77 -0.17
C ASN A 123 13.27 -1.66 -1.69
N THR A 124 12.15 -1.15 -2.18
CA THR A 124 11.89 -1.05 -3.63
C THR A 124 12.59 0.16 -4.26
N GLY A 125 12.99 1.13 -3.44
CA GLY A 125 13.49 2.43 -3.89
C GLY A 125 12.39 3.39 -4.35
N GLY A 126 11.13 3.12 -3.99
CA GLY A 126 9.97 3.92 -4.37
C GLY A 126 9.35 3.45 -5.69
N LEU A 127 8.82 2.23 -5.69
CA LEU A 127 8.15 1.66 -6.85
C LEU A 127 6.79 2.33 -7.03
N GLN A 128 6.67 3.17 -8.05
CA GLN A 128 5.39 3.77 -8.44
C GLN A 128 4.44 2.70 -8.97
N LEU A 129 3.29 2.57 -8.32
CA LEU A 129 2.17 1.74 -8.73
C LEU A 129 0.99 2.62 -9.14
N THR A 130 -0.01 2.02 -9.77
CA THR A 130 -1.24 2.72 -10.19
C THR A 130 -2.32 2.50 -9.14
N SER A 131 -2.84 3.58 -8.56
CA SER A 131 -3.97 3.51 -7.63
C SER A 131 -5.21 2.91 -8.31
N GLY A 132 -5.88 2.00 -7.62
CA GLY A 132 -7.02 1.24 -8.09
C GLY A 132 -6.67 -0.09 -8.78
N ASN A 133 -5.39 -0.42 -8.96
CA ASN A 133 -4.96 -1.70 -9.53
C ASN A 133 -4.59 -2.73 -8.45
N ASP A 134 -4.81 -4.00 -8.79
CA ASP A 134 -4.34 -5.15 -8.01
C ASP A 134 -2.93 -5.57 -8.43
N TYR A 135 -2.12 -5.91 -7.44
CA TYR A 135 -0.76 -6.37 -7.61
C TYR A 135 -0.52 -7.64 -6.79
N ILE A 136 0.54 -8.38 -7.13
CA ILE A 136 1.05 -9.45 -6.29
C ILE A 136 2.49 -9.16 -5.90
N ALA A 137 2.74 -9.18 -4.60
CA ALA A 137 4.06 -9.15 -3.99
C ALA A 137 4.41 -10.58 -3.60
N PHE A 138 5.54 -11.10 -4.08
CA PHE A 138 5.88 -12.52 -3.88
C PHE A 138 7.36 -12.76 -3.71
N VAL A 139 7.69 -13.84 -3.02
CA VAL A 139 9.03 -14.40 -2.95
C VAL A 139 9.11 -15.64 -3.81
N SER A 140 10.25 -15.84 -4.47
CA SER A 140 10.48 -17.04 -5.25
C SER A 140 11.93 -17.52 -5.16
N ALA A 141 12.08 -18.83 -4.96
CA ALA A 141 13.35 -19.55 -5.10
C ALA A 141 13.62 -20.00 -6.55
N THR A 142 12.66 -19.79 -7.45
CA THR A 142 12.81 -20.12 -8.86
C THR A 142 13.97 -19.35 -9.50
N GLY A 143 14.80 -20.07 -10.25
CA GLY A 143 16.05 -19.58 -10.86
C GLY A 143 17.26 -19.64 -9.93
N LEU A 144 17.06 -19.99 -8.66
CA LEU A 144 18.10 -19.98 -7.62
C LEU A 144 18.37 -21.36 -7.02
N PHE A 145 17.76 -22.41 -7.57
CA PHE A 145 17.98 -23.77 -7.05
C PHE A 145 19.44 -24.18 -7.22
N ASP A 146 20.02 -24.76 -6.18
CA ASP A 146 21.39 -25.27 -6.19
C ASP A 146 21.44 -26.81 -6.31
N GLY A 147 20.26 -27.46 -6.24
CA GLY A 147 20.09 -28.90 -6.34
C GLY A 147 20.15 -29.63 -4.98
N SER A 148 20.32 -28.88 -3.89
CA SER A 148 20.20 -29.33 -2.51
C SER A 148 18.81 -28.96 -1.98
N ASN A 149 18.24 -29.81 -1.12
CA ASN A 149 16.86 -29.60 -0.68
C ASN A 149 16.75 -28.59 0.47
N GLY A 150 16.77 -27.30 0.12
CA GLY A 150 16.45 -26.19 1.01
C GLY A 150 14.94 -25.97 1.11
N THR A 151 14.38 -26.02 2.33
CA THR A 151 12.95 -25.73 2.56
C THR A 151 12.73 -24.83 3.76
N ALA A 152 11.77 -23.93 3.64
CA ALA A 152 11.33 -23.02 4.66
C ALA A 152 9.81 -23.04 4.82
N SER A 153 9.35 -22.38 5.87
CA SER A 153 7.95 -22.02 6.11
C SER A 153 7.80 -20.51 5.98
N ALA A 154 6.64 -20.07 5.52
CA ALA A 154 6.27 -18.65 5.45
C ALA A 154 5.25 -18.33 6.55
N GLY A 155 5.46 -17.23 7.28
CA GLY A 155 4.51 -16.76 8.28
C GLY A 155 3.14 -16.51 7.66
N SER A 156 2.09 -16.98 8.31
CA SER A 156 0.71 -16.79 7.86
C SER A 156 -0.25 -16.77 9.03
N LEU A 157 -1.40 -16.15 8.80
CA LEU A 157 -2.44 -15.98 9.79
C LEU A 157 -3.39 -17.18 9.89
N LEU A 158 -3.38 -18.09 8.91
CA LEU A 158 -4.35 -19.19 8.77
C LEU A 158 -5.82 -18.73 8.82
N ASP A 159 -6.03 -17.44 8.52
CA ASP A 159 -7.29 -16.71 8.45
C ASP A 159 -7.23 -15.79 7.22
N GLU A 160 -8.22 -15.92 6.33
CA GLU A 160 -8.34 -15.18 5.07
C GLU A 160 -9.11 -13.85 5.23
N SER A 161 -9.61 -13.55 6.44
CA SER A 161 -10.47 -12.39 6.68
C SER A 161 -9.73 -11.15 7.19
N VAL A 162 -8.43 -11.26 7.46
CA VAL A 162 -7.64 -10.19 8.08
C VAL A 162 -7.31 -9.09 7.08
N TYR A 163 -6.97 -9.44 5.84
CA TYR A 163 -6.71 -8.48 4.78
C TYR A 163 -7.70 -8.65 3.62
N ALA A 164 -8.79 -7.88 3.67
CA ALA A 164 -9.91 -8.00 2.73
C ALA A 164 -9.59 -7.64 1.28
N ASP A 165 -8.53 -6.86 1.05
CA ASP A 165 -8.14 -6.35 -0.28
C ASP A 165 -7.08 -7.23 -0.96
N GLY A 166 -6.90 -8.46 -0.50
CA GLY A 166 -5.92 -9.38 -1.05
C GLY A 166 -6.12 -10.81 -0.59
N SER A 167 -5.27 -11.70 -1.08
CA SER A 167 -5.22 -13.10 -0.65
C SER A 167 -3.84 -13.71 -0.90
N PHE A 168 -3.56 -14.80 -0.20
CA PHE A 168 -2.38 -15.64 -0.45
C PHE A 168 -2.56 -16.49 -1.72
N PHE A 169 -1.49 -16.57 -2.52
CA PHE A 169 -1.37 -17.44 -3.69
C PHE A 169 0.00 -18.11 -3.72
N TRP A 170 0.07 -19.31 -4.31
CA TRP A 170 1.33 -20.02 -4.53
C TRP A 170 1.40 -20.71 -5.88
N GLN A 171 2.64 -20.99 -6.30
CA GLN A 171 2.92 -21.91 -7.39
C GLN A 171 3.87 -23.02 -6.98
N ASN A 172 3.53 -24.21 -7.46
CA ASN A 172 4.39 -25.38 -7.47
C ASN A 172 5.14 -25.44 -8.81
N ASN A 173 5.94 -24.40 -9.08
CA ASN A 173 6.58 -24.19 -10.38
C ASN A 173 8.06 -24.65 -10.42
N GLY A 174 8.59 -25.15 -9.30
CA GLY A 174 9.99 -25.54 -9.18
C GLY A 174 10.94 -24.46 -9.72
N ASN A 175 11.91 -24.86 -10.55
CA ASN A 175 12.89 -23.95 -11.12
C ASN A 175 12.43 -23.25 -12.43
N THR A 176 11.12 -23.19 -12.71
CA THR A 176 10.58 -22.65 -13.98
C THR A 176 9.82 -21.33 -13.80
N ALA A 177 10.48 -20.18 -14.06
CA ALA A 177 9.89 -18.85 -13.86
C ALA A 177 8.77 -18.50 -14.84
N GLY A 178 8.79 -19.07 -16.06
CA GLY A 178 7.82 -18.76 -17.14
C GLY A 178 6.37 -19.21 -16.88
N THR A 179 6.04 -19.58 -15.65
CA THR A 179 4.72 -20.01 -15.21
C THR A 179 3.96 -18.91 -14.46
N TRP A 180 4.65 -17.86 -13.98
CA TRP A 180 4.03 -16.78 -13.20
C TRP A 180 2.91 -16.06 -13.95
N ASP A 181 3.09 -15.84 -15.25
CA ASP A 181 2.19 -15.09 -16.14
C ASP A 181 1.43 -15.95 -17.15
N THR A 182 1.75 -17.25 -17.22
CA THR A 182 1.08 -18.18 -18.14
C THR A 182 0.10 -19.13 -17.45
N GLN A 183 0.26 -19.38 -16.15
CA GLN A 183 -0.56 -20.32 -15.37
C GLN A 183 -1.25 -19.62 -14.19
N GLY A 184 -2.48 -20.07 -13.88
CA GLY A 184 -3.16 -19.67 -12.65
C GLY A 184 -2.43 -20.19 -11.42
N TRP A 185 -2.21 -19.32 -10.45
CA TRP A 185 -1.70 -19.65 -9.13
C TRP A 185 -2.80 -20.29 -8.30
N SER A 186 -2.40 -21.10 -7.33
CA SER A 186 -3.32 -21.76 -6.41
C SER A 186 -3.59 -20.87 -5.20
N SER A 187 -4.80 -20.90 -4.67
CA SER A 187 -5.24 -20.23 -3.43
C SER A 187 -6.14 -21.11 -2.57
N ASN A 188 -6.16 -22.42 -2.84
CA ASN A 188 -7.09 -23.37 -2.22
C ASN A 188 -6.55 -23.99 -0.92
N GLY A 189 -7.27 -23.77 0.17
CA GLY A 189 -6.90 -24.27 1.49
C GLY A 189 -6.81 -23.08 2.42
N ASN A 190 -7.32 -23.23 3.64
CA ASN A 190 -7.40 -22.18 4.65
C ASN A 190 -6.01 -21.85 5.21
N PHE A 191 -5.12 -21.40 4.32
CA PHE A 191 -3.77 -20.97 4.60
C PHE A 191 -3.76 -19.51 5.03
N GLY A 192 -4.85 -18.76 4.80
CA GLY A 192 -4.99 -17.39 5.25
C GLY A 192 -4.05 -16.42 4.53
N ASP A 193 -4.09 -15.16 4.97
CA ASP A 193 -3.13 -14.16 4.52
C ASP A 193 -1.72 -14.48 5.02
N LEU A 194 -0.72 -14.09 4.23
CA LEU A 194 0.66 -14.09 4.70
C LEU A 194 0.81 -13.07 5.84
N ALA A 195 1.74 -13.35 6.75
CA ALA A 195 2.26 -12.35 7.65
C ALA A 195 3.15 -11.40 6.83
N PHE A 196 2.74 -10.14 6.68
CA PHE A 196 3.51 -9.17 5.92
C PHE A 196 3.34 -7.73 6.45
N THR A 197 4.26 -6.87 6.04
CA THR A 197 4.11 -5.42 6.17
C THR A 197 4.56 -4.74 4.89
N ALA A 198 3.71 -3.91 4.32
CA ALA A 198 3.99 -3.06 3.17
C ALA A 198 3.89 -1.59 3.57
N THR A 199 4.88 -0.81 3.18
CA THR A 199 4.95 0.63 3.45
C THR A 199 4.84 1.38 2.12
N PHE A 200 3.95 2.36 2.08
CA PHE A 200 3.69 3.20 0.94
C PHE A 200 3.89 4.68 1.29
N SER A 201 4.27 5.46 0.29
CA SER A 201 4.25 6.90 0.32
C SER A 201 3.39 7.46 -0.80
N GLU A 202 2.92 8.68 -0.63
CA GLU A 202 2.24 9.41 -1.68
C GLU A 202 3.25 9.85 -2.74
N SER A 203 2.94 9.60 -4.02
CA SER A 203 3.69 10.21 -5.11
C SER A 203 3.58 11.73 -4.96
N GLY A 204 4.72 12.42 -4.92
CA GLY A 204 4.84 13.85 -4.54
C GLY A 204 4.12 14.87 -5.43
N ILE A 205 3.10 14.48 -6.18
CA ILE A 205 2.04 15.35 -6.68
C ILE A 205 1.24 15.88 -5.48
N SER A 206 1.82 16.87 -4.79
CA SER A 206 1.07 17.73 -3.88
C SER A 206 -0.22 18.15 -4.60
N PRO A 207 -1.42 17.98 -3.98
CA PRO A 207 -2.63 18.49 -4.58
C PRO A 207 -2.39 19.96 -4.88
N VAL A 208 -2.34 20.31 -6.17
CA VAL A 208 -2.11 21.69 -6.61
C VAL A 208 -3.11 22.52 -5.84
N PRO A 209 -2.68 23.41 -4.93
CA PRO A 209 -3.60 24.22 -4.17
C PRO A 209 -4.53 24.87 -5.17
N GLU A 210 -5.84 24.60 -5.05
CA GLU A 210 -6.82 25.11 -6.01
C GLU A 210 -6.49 26.58 -6.23
N PRO A 211 -6.29 27.00 -7.50
CA PRO A 211 -5.64 28.27 -7.77
C PRO A 211 -6.43 29.34 -7.01
N SER A 212 -5.69 30.28 -6.44
CA SER A 212 -6.21 31.42 -5.70
C SER A 212 -7.36 32.14 -6.39
N SER A 213 -7.63 31.86 -7.67
CA SER A 213 -8.90 32.02 -8.39
C SER A 213 -10.18 31.82 -7.58
N LEU A 214 -10.33 30.74 -6.80
CA LEU A 214 -11.56 30.53 -5.99
C LEU A 214 -11.63 31.52 -4.82
N ALA A 215 -10.50 31.78 -4.17
CA ALA A 215 -10.39 32.81 -3.16
C ALA A 215 -10.63 34.22 -3.76
N LEU A 216 -10.05 34.53 -4.92
CA LEU A 216 -10.21 35.78 -5.68
C LEU A 216 -11.67 35.97 -6.14
N PHE A 217 -12.33 34.90 -6.56
CA PHE A 217 -13.75 34.92 -6.90
C PHE A 217 -14.61 35.18 -5.65
N GLY A 218 -14.29 34.53 -4.53
CA GLY A 218 -14.91 34.79 -3.22
C GLY A 218 -14.73 36.24 -2.76
N PHE A 219 -13.49 36.76 -2.80
CA PHE A 219 -13.18 38.14 -2.46
C PHE A 219 -13.89 39.13 -3.40
N GLY A 220 -13.88 38.87 -4.72
CA GLY A 220 -14.57 39.69 -5.71
C GLY A 220 -16.08 39.74 -5.49
N ALA A 221 -16.70 38.60 -5.20
CA ALA A 221 -18.13 38.51 -4.89
C ALA A 221 -18.49 39.25 -3.59
N CYS A 222 -17.66 39.14 -2.55
CA CYS A 222 -17.87 39.86 -1.29
C CYS A 222 -17.76 41.39 -1.47
N VAL A 223 -16.77 41.87 -2.23
CA VAL A 223 -16.58 43.31 -2.49
C VAL A 223 -17.73 43.87 -3.35
N ALA A 224 -18.13 43.15 -4.40
CA ALA A 224 -19.26 43.52 -5.25
C ALA A 224 -20.58 43.55 -4.46
N GLY A 225 -20.83 42.55 -3.61
CA GLY A 225 -21.99 42.49 -2.73
C GLY A 225 -22.05 43.64 -1.73
N ALA A 226 -20.92 43.97 -1.08
CA ALA A 226 -20.81 45.10 -0.17
C ALA A 226 -21.03 46.45 -0.89
N GLY A 227 -20.52 46.59 -2.12
CA GLY A 227 -20.74 47.77 -2.97
C GLY A 227 -22.22 47.96 -3.35
N ALA A 228 -22.88 46.90 -3.80
CA ALA A 228 -24.30 46.93 -4.17
C ALA A 228 -25.22 47.25 -2.97
N ALA A 229 -24.92 46.69 -1.79
CA ALA A 229 -25.67 46.96 -0.57
C ALA A 229 -25.55 48.42 -0.11
N ARG A 230 -24.37 49.04 -0.26
CA ARG A 230 -24.16 50.46 0.06
C ARG A 230 -24.95 51.39 -0.87
N ARG A 231 -25.03 51.05 -2.16
CA ARG A 231 -25.80 51.84 -3.15
C ARG A 231 -27.29 51.87 -2.83
N ARG A 232 -27.89 50.71 -2.55
CA ARG A 232 -29.32 50.60 -2.19
C ARG A 232 -29.70 51.37 -0.93
N ARG A 233 -28.78 51.51 0.04
CA ARG A 233 -29.03 52.30 1.26
C ARG A 233 -29.09 53.80 1.00
N ARG A 234 -28.31 54.31 0.04
CA ARG A 234 -28.32 55.73 -0.33
C ARG A 234 -29.60 56.12 -1.09
N GLU A 235 -30.09 55.22 -1.94
CA GLU A 235 -31.35 55.43 -2.69
C GLU A 235 -32.56 55.56 -1.74
N LYS A 236 -32.66 54.70 -0.72
CA LYS A 236 -33.74 54.78 0.29
C LYS A 236 -33.68 56.03 1.17
N GLN A 237 -32.49 56.55 1.46
CA GLN A 237 -32.36 57.80 2.24
C GLN A 237 -32.80 59.02 1.43
N GLN A 238 -32.62 59.00 0.11
CA GLN A 238 -33.09 60.08 -0.77
C GLN A 238 -34.62 60.08 -0.92
N GLU A 239 -35.27 58.92 -0.97
CA GLU A 239 -36.75 58.82 -0.99
C GLU A 239 -37.43 59.29 0.31
N THR A 240 -36.72 59.29 1.45
CA THR A 240 -37.30 59.71 2.75
C THR A 240 -37.16 61.21 2.99
N THR A 241 -36.48 61.95 2.10
CA THR A 241 -36.19 63.39 2.26
C THR A 241 -36.93 64.27 1.23
N ALA A 242 -37.85 63.69 0.45
CA ALA A 242 -38.75 64.38 -0.45
C ALA A 242 -40.18 64.37 0.13
#